data_AF-A0A7K3PPQ5-F1
#
_entry.id   AF-A0A7K3PPQ5-F1
#
_cell.length_a   1.000
_cell.length_b   1.000
_cell.length_c   1.000
_cell.angle_alpha   90.00
_cell.angle_beta   90.00
_cell.angle_gamma   90.00
#
_symmetry.space_group_name_H-M   'P 1'
#
loop_
_entity.id
_entity.type
_entity.pdbx_description
1 polymer ?
#
loop_
_entity_poly.entity_id
_entity_poly.type
_entity_poly.pdbx_seq_one_letter_code
_entity_poly.pdbx_strand_id
1 'polypeptide(L)'
;MTSTEPALQRALDRERAHHDHCRSVLAEMVEGAQEHVVTGEDVSASGADAEALGYRLRSRAEEMRELPPGPLFFGRLDFTEAEAETEGEGDGEGEEDGEGEGGRALHIGRLRITEHPAAPPLVVDWRAPVSRAFYQATAGDPRGVAVRRRFGWAPGSRGESADLTGMEDEHLGRGESRASAIVAREIERPRVGPMRDIAATIQPEQDDLVRAGLGDTVCVQGAPGTGKTAVGLHRAAYLLYTHPQRIKRGGLLILGPNPAFLSYIAEVLPALGESGVRQSTLAQELARHPVTRTDDAPAAALKHDARTAEVLRRALYARVAPDAACDLTVPDGSYRWRVPAETLARVVADVRDERPPYTVGRDRVRARIVGYVQERAERRAGPRPHAWLRRVERSRPVAAALDAVWPRVRPEEVLAPLLGDPSVLARA
;
A
#
# COMPACT_ATOMS: atom_id res chain seq x y z
N MET A 1 -29.59 -20.89 -41.79
CA MET A 1 -29.21 -20.51 -40.41
C MET A 1 -28.07 -21.41 -39.91
N THR A 2 -26.90 -21.38 -40.57
CA THR A 2 -25.73 -22.26 -40.29
C THR A 2 -24.40 -21.50 -40.28
N SER A 3 -24.44 -20.15 -40.27
CA SER A 3 -23.28 -19.29 -40.55
C SER A 3 -22.53 -18.77 -39.31
N THR A 4 -23.01 -19.02 -38.09
CA THR A 4 -22.48 -18.33 -36.88
C THR A 4 -21.33 -19.09 -36.21
N GLU A 5 -21.36 -20.42 -36.26
CA GLU A 5 -20.38 -21.29 -35.57
C GLU A 5 -18.97 -21.27 -36.21
N PRO A 6 -18.82 -21.27 -37.55
CA PRO A 6 -17.50 -21.16 -38.19
C PRO A 6 -16.86 -19.77 -38.02
N ALA A 7 -17.68 -18.72 -37.86
CA ALA A 7 -17.20 -17.36 -37.62
C ALA A 7 -16.66 -17.19 -36.20
N LEU A 8 -17.39 -17.72 -35.20
CA LEU A 8 -16.94 -17.73 -33.80
C LEU A 8 -15.65 -18.54 -33.63
N GLN A 9 -15.56 -19.71 -34.26
CA GLN A 9 -14.35 -20.55 -34.16
C GLN A 9 -13.12 -19.82 -34.73
N ARG A 10 -13.25 -19.19 -35.91
CA ARG A 10 -12.16 -18.38 -36.49
C ARG A 10 -11.77 -17.18 -35.61
N ALA A 11 -12.75 -16.55 -34.94
CA ALA A 11 -12.46 -15.46 -34.01
C ALA A 11 -11.68 -15.97 -32.79
N LEU A 12 -12.11 -17.08 -32.19
CA LEU A 12 -11.39 -17.72 -31.08
C LEU A 12 -9.98 -18.14 -31.50
N ASP A 13 -9.80 -18.74 -32.67
CA ASP A 13 -8.48 -19.17 -33.15
C ASP A 13 -7.52 -17.99 -33.35
N ARG A 14 -8.00 -16.83 -33.82
CA ARG A 14 -7.21 -15.59 -33.89
C ARG A 14 -6.78 -15.10 -32.51
N GLU A 15 -7.71 -15.06 -31.56
CA GLU A 15 -7.43 -14.59 -30.20
C GLU A 15 -6.52 -15.57 -29.44
N ARG A 16 -6.61 -16.87 -29.72
CA ARG A 16 -5.67 -17.89 -29.23
C ARG A 16 -4.27 -17.71 -29.79
N ALA A 17 -4.14 -17.48 -31.10
CA ALA A 17 -2.85 -17.19 -31.73
C ALA A 17 -2.22 -15.91 -31.16
N HIS A 18 -3.02 -14.86 -30.97
CA HIS A 18 -2.55 -13.63 -30.30
C HIS A 18 -2.11 -13.89 -28.85
N HIS A 19 -2.84 -14.72 -28.11
CA HIS A 19 -2.47 -15.13 -26.76
C HIS A 19 -1.13 -15.88 -26.73
N ASP A 20 -0.91 -16.82 -27.66
CA ASP A 20 0.34 -17.56 -27.76
C ASP A 20 1.51 -16.64 -28.12
N HIS A 21 1.28 -15.66 -29.00
CA HIS A 21 2.26 -14.59 -29.26
C HIS A 21 2.60 -13.80 -28.00
N CYS A 22 1.60 -13.36 -27.24
CA CYS A 22 1.80 -12.65 -25.97
C CYS A 22 2.57 -13.50 -24.94
N ARG A 23 2.35 -14.82 -24.91
CA ARG A 23 3.11 -15.74 -24.04
C ARG A 23 4.58 -15.80 -24.44
N SER A 24 4.88 -15.88 -25.73
CA SER A 24 6.26 -15.86 -26.23
C SER A 24 6.97 -14.55 -25.87
N VAL A 25 6.32 -13.41 -26.13
CA VAL A 25 6.86 -12.08 -25.81
C VAL A 25 7.04 -11.91 -24.30
N LEU A 26 6.11 -12.40 -23.48
CA LEU A 26 6.27 -12.35 -22.02
C LEU A 26 7.46 -13.21 -21.56
N ALA A 27 7.67 -14.39 -22.14
CA ALA A 27 8.83 -15.22 -21.84
C ALA A 27 10.13 -14.49 -22.20
N GLU A 28 10.19 -13.88 -23.39
CA GLU A 28 11.34 -13.06 -23.81
C GLU A 28 11.57 -11.86 -22.89
N MET A 29 10.51 -11.16 -22.45
CA MET A 29 10.63 -10.07 -21.48
C MET A 29 11.20 -10.54 -20.14
N VAL A 30 10.80 -11.73 -19.69
CA VAL A 30 11.30 -12.36 -18.45
C VAL A 30 12.76 -12.78 -18.59
N GLU A 31 13.15 -13.33 -19.74
CA GLU A 31 14.54 -13.71 -20.05
C GLU A 31 15.45 -12.48 -20.23
N GLY A 32 15.05 -11.51 -21.05
CA GLY A 32 15.80 -10.26 -21.26
C GLY A 32 15.97 -9.45 -19.98
N ALA A 33 14.99 -9.44 -19.09
CA ALA A 33 15.16 -8.84 -17.77
C ALA A 33 16.26 -9.51 -16.93
N GLN A 34 16.48 -10.82 -17.10
CA GLN A 34 17.58 -11.55 -16.44
C GLN A 34 18.92 -11.27 -17.11
N GLU A 35 18.97 -11.17 -18.43
CA GLU A 35 20.20 -10.83 -19.14
C GLU A 35 20.67 -9.40 -18.80
N HIS A 36 19.73 -8.46 -18.66
CA HIS A 36 20.03 -7.09 -18.20
C HIS A 36 20.48 -7.03 -16.74
N VAL A 37 20.04 -7.96 -15.88
CA VAL A 37 20.59 -8.13 -14.53
C VAL A 37 22.07 -8.51 -14.60
N VAL A 38 22.40 -9.51 -15.41
CA VAL A 38 23.78 -10.04 -15.53
C VAL A 38 24.70 -9.01 -16.19
N THR A 39 24.29 -8.40 -17.30
CA THR A 39 25.09 -7.36 -17.99
C THR A 39 25.18 -6.05 -17.21
N GLY A 40 24.16 -5.69 -16.43
CA GLY A 40 24.18 -4.50 -15.57
C GLY A 40 25.15 -4.60 -14.40
N GLU A 41 25.44 -5.82 -13.92
CA GLU A 41 26.49 -6.08 -12.93
C GLU A 41 27.91 -5.89 -13.50
N ASP A 42 28.09 -6.17 -14.80
CA ASP A 42 29.41 -6.16 -15.44
C ASP A 42 29.82 -4.82 -16.09
N VAL A 43 28.88 -3.90 -16.36
CA VAL A 43 29.12 -2.74 -17.26
C VAL A 43 29.07 -1.36 -16.58
N SER A 44 28.65 -1.24 -15.32
CA SER A 44 28.42 0.09 -14.71
C SER A 44 29.68 0.73 -14.08
N ALA A 45 29.92 2.00 -14.41
CA ALA A 45 31.13 2.77 -14.07
C ALA A 45 31.20 3.29 -12.60
N SER A 46 30.18 3.03 -11.78
CA SER A 46 30.11 3.41 -10.36
C SER A 46 29.42 2.29 -9.56
N GLY A 47 30.09 1.79 -8.52
CA GLY A 47 29.64 0.59 -7.79
C GLY A 47 28.27 0.73 -7.11
N ALA A 48 27.89 1.93 -6.64
CA ALA A 48 26.60 2.17 -5.98
C ALA A 48 25.44 2.27 -6.99
N ASP A 49 25.67 2.84 -8.17
CA ASP A 49 24.65 2.94 -9.22
C ASP A 49 24.45 1.59 -9.91
N ALA A 50 25.53 0.81 -10.08
CA ALA A 50 25.51 -0.58 -10.54
C ALA A 50 24.66 -1.46 -9.61
N GLU A 51 24.89 -1.36 -8.29
CA GLU A 51 24.17 -2.14 -7.29
C GLU A 51 22.68 -1.76 -7.24
N ALA A 52 22.36 -0.47 -7.31
CA ALA A 52 20.97 0.01 -7.32
C ALA A 52 20.21 -0.31 -8.61
N LEU A 53 20.90 -0.40 -9.75
CA LEU A 53 20.32 -0.82 -11.03
C LEU A 53 20.17 -2.35 -11.08
N GLY A 54 21.21 -3.10 -10.71
CA GLY A 54 21.19 -4.55 -10.62
C GLY A 54 20.12 -5.05 -9.65
N TYR A 55 19.96 -4.41 -8.49
CA TYR A 55 18.86 -4.71 -7.57
C TYR A 55 17.49 -4.44 -8.20
N ARG A 56 17.30 -3.30 -8.88
CA ARG A 56 16.03 -2.98 -9.56
C ARG A 56 15.68 -3.96 -10.67
N LEU A 57 16.67 -4.38 -11.46
CA LEU A 57 16.48 -5.34 -12.54
C LEU A 57 16.22 -6.75 -11.96
N ARG A 58 16.89 -7.14 -10.86
CA ARG A 58 16.64 -8.40 -10.16
C ARG A 58 15.25 -8.46 -9.57
N SER A 59 14.84 -7.45 -8.82
CA SER A 59 13.50 -7.38 -8.26
C SER A 59 12.44 -7.44 -9.35
N ARG A 60 12.66 -6.77 -10.50
CA ARG A 60 11.72 -6.82 -11.63
C ARG A 60 11.69 -8.22 -12.27
N ALA A 61 12.83 -8.87 -12.45
CA ALA A 61 12.91 -10.23 -13.02
C ALA A 61 12.32 -11.29 -12.07
N GLU A 62 12.55 -11.17 -10.75
CA GLU A 62 11.93 -12.00 -9.72
C GLU A 62 10.42 -11.78 -9.66
N GLU A 63 9.95 -10.53 -9.63
CA GLU A 63 8.53 -10.17 -9.68
C GLU A 63 7.83 -10.76 -10.90
N MET A 64 8.47 -10.74 -12.07
CA MET A 64 7.89 -11.32 -13.28
C MET A 64 7.92 -12.86 -13.30
N ARG A 65 8.88 -13.51 -12.64
CA ARG A 65 8.94 -14.98 -12.51
C ARG A 65 7.93 -15.53 -11.50
N GLU A 66 7.66 -14.79 -10.43
CA GLU A 66 6.77 -15.21 -9.34
C GLU A 66 5.28 -14.97 -9.65
N LEU A 67 4.96 -14.45 -10.83
CA LEU A 67 3.59 -14.24 -11.26
C LEU A 67 2.81 -15.56 -11.31
N PRO A 68 1.68 -15.67 -10.59
CA PRO A 68 0.82 -16.83 -10.66
C PRO A 68 0.33 -17.03 -12.10
N PRO A 69 0.35 -18.28 -12.63
CA PRO A 69 -0.10 -18.56 -13.98
C PRO A 69 -1.58 -18.22 -14.15
N GLY A 70 -1.94 -17.69 -15.30
CA GLY A 70 -3.31 -17.30 -15.63
C GLY A 70 -3.41 -16.65 -17.01
N PRO A 71 -4.64 -16.36 -17.47
CA PRO A 71 -4.86 -15.64 -18.71
C PRO A 71 -4.11 -14.31 -18.78
N LEU A 72 -3.47 -14.04 -19.92
CA LEU A 72 -2.72 -12.78 -20.10
C LEU A 72 -3.63 -11.58 -20.30
N PHE A 73 -4.80 -11.78 -20.90
CA PHE A 73 -5.84 -10.77 -21.08
C PHE A 73 -7.23 -11.37 -20.82
N PHE A 74 -8.15 -10.52 -20.39
CA PHE A 74 -9.54 -10.90 -20.09
C PHE A 74 -10.56 -10.08 -20.89
N GLY A 75 -10.13 -9.02 -21.57
CA GLY A 75 -10.99 -8.23 -22.43
C GLY A 75 -10.24 -7.54 -23.55
N ARG A 76 -10.99 -6.94 -24.46
CA ARG A 76 -10.49 -6.14 -25.56
C ARG A 76 -11.45 -4.97 -25.82
N LEU A 77 -10.89 -3.82 -26.19
CA LEU A 77 -11.62 -2.64 -26.61
C LEU A 77 -11.27 -2.34 -28.06
N ASP A 78 -12.29 -2.19 -28.91
CA ASP A 78 -12.14 -1.66 -30.26
C ASP A 78 -12.74 -0.25 -30.26
N PHE A 79 -11.94 0.74 -30.66
CA PHE A 79 -12.34 2.15 -30.67
C PHE A 79 -12.92 2.56 -32.03
N THR A 80 -13.73 3.63 -32.05
CA THR A 80 -14.23 4.24 -33.29
C THR A 80 -13.11 4.95 -34.05
N GLU A 81 -13.17 4.97 -35.39
CA GLU A 81 -12.22 5.65 -36.29
C GLU A 81 -11.85 7.08 -35.85
N ALA A 82 -12.83 7.87 -35.40
CA ALA A 82 -12.61 9.28 -34.99
C ALA A 82 -11.70 9.47 -33.76
N GLU A 83 -11.60 8.49 -32.87
CA GLU A 83 -10.69 8.57 -31.70
C GLU A 83 -9.32 7.95 -31.98
N ALA A 84 -9.19 7.10 -33.01
CA ALA A 84 -7.90 6.56 -33.43
C ALA A 84 -6.95 7.66 -33.93
N GLU A 85 -7.51 8.75 -34.49
CA GLU A 85 -6.77 9.88 -35.05
C GLU A 85 -6.30 10.91 -33.99
N THR A 86 -7.00 11.05 -32.86
CA THR A 86 -6.78 12.17 -31.91
C THR A 86 -5.58 11.94 -30.97
N GLU A 87 -5.07 10.71 -30.83
CA GLU A 87 -3.83 10.41 -30.08
C GLU A 87 -2.63 10.05 -30.99
N GLY A 88 -2.84 10.00 -32.31
CA GLY A 88 -1.84 9.60 -33.32
C GLY A 88 -0.88 10.71 -33.77
N GLU A 89 -0.98 11.93 -33.26
CA GLU A 89 0.00 13.00 -33.49
C GLU A 89 1.22 12.84 -32.56
N GLY A 90 1.98 11.77 -32.79
CA GLY A 90 3.30 11.56 -32.22
C GLY A 90 4.17 10.89 -33.27
N ASP A 91 4.99 11.71 -33.95
CA ASP A 91 5.90 11.40 -35.05
C ASP A 91 6.37 9.94 -35.12
N GLY A 92 5.83 9.18 -36.07
CA GLY A 92 6.22 7.81 -36.36
C GLY A 92 5.54 7.28 -37.61
N GLU A 93 6.11 7.60 -38.78
CA GLU A 93 5.78 6.93 -40.04
C GLU A 93 6.14 5.44 -39.92
N GLY A 94 5.13 4.57 -39.90
CA GLY A 94 5.28 3.11 -39.89
C GLY A 94 4.20 2.49 -40.76
N GLU A 95 4.64 1.76 -41.78
CA GLU A 95 3.85 1.19 -42.87
C GLU A 95 2.69 0.29 -42.40
N GLU A 96 1.54 0.53 -43.00
CA GLU A 96 0.32 -0.27 -42.92
C GLU A 96 0.54 -1.63 -43.59
N ASP A 97 0.45 -2.72 -42.83
CA ASP A 97 0.15 -4.05 -43.39
C ASP A 97 -0.72 -4.83 -42.40
N GLY A 98 -2.03 -4.79 -42.62
CA GLY A 98 -3.03 -5.53 -41.86
C GLY A 98 -4.45 -5.15 -42.24
N GLU A 99 -5.00 -5.78 -43.28
CA GLU A 99 -6.38 -5.59 -43.72
C GLU A 99 -7.40 -5.96 -42.60
N GLY A 100 -8.06 -4.92 -42.06
CA GLY A 100 -9.22 -5.02 -41.18
C GLY A 100 -9.64 -3.65 -40.63
N GLU A 101 -10.60 -3.00 -41.30
CA GLU A 101 -11.45 -1.87 -40.83
C GLU A 101 -10.97 -1.08 -39.58
N GLY A 102 -10.11 -0.07 -39.80
CA GLY A 102 -10.24 1.30 -39.27
C GLY A 102 -10.16 1.62 -37.76
N GLY A 103 -9.98 0.68 -36.84
CA GLY A 103 -10.03 0.99 -35.39
C GLY A 103 -8.79 0.58 -34.59
N ARG A 104 -8.32 1.44 -33.67
CA ARG A 104 -7.35 1.06 -32.64
C ARG A 104 -7.96 -0.01 -31.73
N ALA A 105 -7.27 -1.12 -31.51
CA ALA A 105 -7.71 -2.19 -30.62
C ALA A 105 -6.75 -2.33 -29.42
N LEU A 106 -7.29 -2.49 -28.20
CA LEU A 106 -6.51 -2.66 -26.98
C LEU A 106 -6.97 -3.92 -26.22
N HIS A 107 -6.10 -4.91 -26.10
CA HIS A 107 -6.31 -6.03 -25.17
C HIS A 107 -6.00 -5.59 -23.74
N ILE A 108 -6.89 -5.91 -22.80
CA ILE A 108 -6.80 -5.53 -21.40
C ILE A 108 -6.49 -6.76 -20.54
N GLY A 109 -5.45 -6.66 -19.74
CA GLY A 109 -4.95 -7.75 -18.91
C GLY A 109 -4.38 -7.31 -17.58
N ARG A 110 -3.81 -8.27 -16.86
CA ARG A 110 -3.22 -8.03 -15.52
C ARG A 110 -1.88 -7.31 -15.58
N LEU A 111 -1.20 -7.40 -16.72
CA LEU A 111 0.16 -6.93 -16.92
C LEU A 111 0.26 -6.26 -18.27
N ARG A 112 1.18 -5.28 -18.37
CA ARG A 112 1.59 -4.76 -19.67
C ARG A 112 2.52 -5.76 -20.36
N ILE A 113 2.19 -6.15 -21.58
CA ILE A 113 3.04 -6.97 -22.46
C ILE A 113 3.38 -6.15 -23.69
N THR A 114 4.67 -6.06 -24.03
CA THR A 114 5.17 -5.21 -25.12
C THR A 114 6.43 -5.84 -25.70
N GLU A 115 6.53 -5.89 -27.02
CA GLU A 115 7.73 -6.40 -27.71
C GLU A 115 8.92 -5.45 -27.51
N HIS A 116 8.65 -4.16 -27.60
CA HIS A 116 9.64 -3.11 -27.40
C HIS A 116 9.06 -1.99 -26.52
N PRO A 117 9.88 -1.30 -25.69
CA PRO A 117 9.38 -0.21 -24.84
C PRO A 117 8.69 0.92 -25.59
N ALA A 118 9.15 1.21 -26.82
CA ALA A 118 8.58 2.24 -27.70
C ALA A 118 7.44 1.74 -28.61
N ALA A 119 7.21 0.42 -28.67
CA ALA A 119 6.10 -0.13 -29.44
C ALA A 119 4.79 -0.03 -28.65
N PRO A 120 3.64 0.03 -29.34
CA PRO A 120 2.34 -0.18 -28.72
C PRO A 120 2.31 -1.52 -27.97
N PRO A 121 1.75 -1.56 -26.75
CA PRO A 121 1.67 -2.81 -26.00
C PRO A 121 0.71 -3.80 -26.66
N LEU A 122 1.08 -5.07 -26.68
CA LEU A 122 0.19 -6.18 -27.06
C LEU A 122 -0.94 -6.34 -26.03
N VAL A 123 -0.61 -6.16 -24.74
CA VAL A 123 -1.60 -6.16 -23.65
C VAL A 123 -1.39 -4.93 -22.79
N VAL A 124 -2.47 -4.20 -22.54
CA VAL A 124 -2.52 -3.06 -21.63
C VAL A 124 -2.89 -3.53 -20.22
N ASP A 125 -2.17 -3.01 -19.23
CA ASP A 125 -2.49 -3.25 -17.83
C ASP A 125 -3.83 -2.61 -17.44
N TRP A 126 -4.69 -3.34 -16.75
CA TRP A 126 -5.99 -2.85 -16.28
C TRP A 126 -5.89 -1.58 -15.41
N ARG A 127 -4.75 -1.34 -14.76
CA ARG A 127 -4.51 -0.16 -13.92
C ARG A 127 -4.21 1.09 -14.75
N ALA A 128 -3.80 0.94 -16.01
CA ALA A 128 -3.50 2.06 -16.89
C ALA A 128 -4.73 2.99 -17.06
N PRO A 129 -4.54 4.31 -17.21
CA PRO A 129 -5.66 5.25 -17.39
C PRO A 129 -6.57 4.91 -18.58
N VAL A 130 -5.99 4.47 -19.71
CA VAL A 130 -6.72 4.09 -20.92
C VAL A 130 -7.66 2.89 -20.68
N SER A 131 -7.32 1.99 -19.75
CA SER A 131 -8.13 0.83 -19.40
C SER A 131 -9.41 1.20 -18.63
N ARG A 132 -9.57 2.46 -18.18
CA ARG A 132 -10.77 2.94 -17.48
C ARG A 132 -12.03 2.78 -18.34
N ALA A 133 -11.92 2.96 -19.66
CA ALA A 133 -13.03 2.79 -20.59
C ALA A 133 -13.58 1.34 -20.56
N PHE A 134 -12.75 0.33 -20.29
CA PHE A 134 -13.21 -1.06 -20.19
C PHE A 134 -14.28 -1.25 -19.12
N TYR A 135 -14.12 -0.56 -17.99
CA TYR A 135 -15.01 -0.64 -16.84
C TYR A 135 -16.15 0.36 -16.92
N GLN A 136 -15.88 1.60 -17.32
CA GLN A 136 -16.83 2.70 -17.18
C GLN A 136 -17.64 3.00 -18.44
N ALA A 137 -17.21 2.56 -19.63
CA ALA A 137 -17.96 2.80 -20.85
C ALA A 137 -19.31 2.07 -20.81
N THR A 138 -20.34 2.78 -21.26
CA THR A 138 -21.73 2.28 -21.36
C THR A 138 -22.31 2.64 -22.72
N ALA A 139 -23.46 2.07 -23.09
CA ALA A 139 -24.17 2.45 -24.31
C ALA A 139 -24.56 3.94 -24.36
N GLY A 140 -24.76 4.58 -23.20
CA GLY A 140 -25.11 6.01 -23.09
C GLY A 140 -23.89 6.94 -23.00
N ASP A 141 -22.74 6.41 -22.60
CA ASP A 141 -21.44 7.09 -22.59
C ASP A 141 -20.36 6.09 -23.04
N PRO A 142 -20.19 5.88 -24.37
CA PRO A 142 -19.29 4.85 -24.89
C PRO A 142 -17.81 5.19 -24.72
N ARG A 143 -17.46 6.46 -24.46
CA ARG A 143 -16.06 6.93 -24.32
C ARG A 143 -15.19 6.47 -25.51
N GLY A 144 -15.78 6.62 -26.71
CA GLY A 144 -15.26 6.20 -28.01
C GLY A 144 -15.00 4.72 -28.24
N VAL A 145 -15.37 3.87 -27.29
CA VAL A 145 -15.37 2.42 -27.47
C VAL A 145 -16.51 2.04 -28.42
N ALA A 146 -16.17 1.48 -29.57
CA ALA A 146 -17.13 0.90 -30.51
C ALA A 146 -17.62 -0.46 -30.00
N VAL A 147 -16.68 -1.34 -29.62
CA VAL A 147 -16.96 -2.69 -29.14
C VAL A 147 -16.13 -2.99 -27.89
N ARG A 148 -16.79 -3.49 -26.85
CA ARG A 148 -16.13 -4.12 -25.69
C ARG A 148 -16.29 -5.62 -25.80
N ARG A 149 -15.17 -6.32 -25.95
CA ARG A 149 -15.10 -7.79 -25.97
C ARG A 149 -14.64 -8.33 -24.62
N ARG A 150 -15.29 -9.38 -24.15
CA ARG A 150 -14.92 -10.11 -22.93
C ARG A 150 -14.59 -11.56 -23.26
N PHE A 151 -13.56 -12.11 -22.63
CA PHE A 151 -13.08 -13.46 -22.90
C PHE A 151 -13.48 -14.43 -21.78
N GLY A 152 -13.99 -15.60 -22.17
CA GLY A 152 -14.39 -16.67 -21.29
C GLY A 152 -13.33 -17.77 -21.25
N TRP A 153 -12.76 -17.98 -20.07
CA TRP A 153 -11.71 -18.97 -19.83
C TRP A 153 -12.24 -20.20 -19.11
N ALA A 154 -11.67 -21.37 -19.41
CA ALA A 154 -12.03 -22.61 -18.75
C ALA A 154 -11.83 -22.50 -17.22
N PRO A 155 -12.70 -23.10 -16.40
CA PRO A 155 -12.56 -23.05 -14.95
C PRO A 155 -11.22 -23.62 -14.47
N GLY A 156 -10.39 -22.79 -13.85
CA GLY A 156 -9.10 -23.21 -13.32
C GLY A 156 -7.99 -23.17 -14.35
N SER A 157 -8.24 -22.53 -15.50
CA SER A 157 -7.25 -22.23 -16.51
C SER A 157 -6.00 -21.62 -15.91
N ARG A 158 -4.85 -22.10 -16.39
CA ARG A 158 -3.52 -21.53 -16.12
C ARG A 158 -3.07 -20.55 -17.19
N GLY A 159 -3.98 -20.14 -18.08
CA GLY A 159 -3.70 -19.27 -19.22
C GLY A 159 -3.19 -20.02 -20.45
N GLU A 160 -3.50 -21.30 -20.63
CA GLU A 160 -3.24 -21.98 -21.90
C GLU A 160 -4.22 -21.49 -22.96
N SER A 161 -3.78 -21.20 -24.18
CA SER A 161 -4.67 -20.65 -25.23
C SER A 161 -5.87 -21.56 -25.52
N ALA A 162 -5.69 -22.88 -25.41
CA ALA A 162 -6.78 -23.86 -25.51
C ALA A 162 -7.90 -23.66 -24.49
N ASP A 163 -7.61 -23.05 -23.33
CA ASP A 163 -8.60 -22.74 -22.29
C ASP A 163 -9.47 -21.53 -22.64
N LEU A 164 -9.15 -20.76 -23.68
CA LEU A 164 -10.04 -19.72 -24.19
C LEU A 164 -11.24 -20.40 -24.87
N THR A 165 -12.39 -20.40 -24.19
CA THR A 165 -13.57 -21.20 -24.55
C THR A 165 -14.73 -20.36 -25.08
N GLY A 166 -14.71 -19.05 -24.90
CA GLY A 166 -15.77 -18.17 -25.36
C GLY A 166 -15.39 -16.69 -25.40
N MET A 167 -16.24 -15.91 -26.04
CA MET A 167 -16.12 -14.47 -26.14
C MET A 167 -17.50 -13.82 -26.26
N GLU A 168 -17.65 -12.62 -25.72
CA GLU A 168 -18.88 -11.82 -25.78
C GLU A 168 -18.54 -10.39 -26.22
N ASP A 169 -19.21 -9.91 -27.27
CA ASP A 169 -19.05 -8.56 -27.81
C ASP A 169 -20.24 -7.69 -27.40
N GLU A 170 -19.94 -6.55 -26.77
CA GLU A 170 -20.89 -5.50 -26.42
C GLU A 170 -20.68 -4.31 -27.38
N HIS A 171 -21.62 -4.05 -28.30
CA HIS A 171 -21.50 -2.96 -29.29
C HIS A 171 -21.95 -1.61 -28.72
N LEU A 172 -21.13 -1.01 -27.86
CA LEU A 172 -21.43 0.26 -27.20
C LEU A 172 -21.67 1.41 -28.20
N GLY A 173 -20.91 1.45 -29.30
CA GLY A 173 -21.09 2.44 -30.37
C GLY A 173 -22.43 2.32 -31.11
N ARG A 174 -23.14 1.19 -30.98
CA ARG A 174 -24.49 0.97 -31.53
C ARG A 174 -25.59 1.14 -30.48
N GLY A 175 -25.24 1.60 -29.28
CA GLY A 175 -26.17 1.73 -28.16
C GLY A 175 -26.62 0.38 -27.57
N GLU A 176 -25.89 -0.72 -27.82
CA GLU A 176 -26.24 -2.03 -27.27
C GLU A 176 -25.95 -2.06 -25.77
N SER A 177 -26.98 -2.39 -24.97
CA SER A 177 -26.85 -2.62 -23.54
C SER A 177 -27.27 -4.05 -23.21
N ARG A 178 -26.29 -4.95 -23.11
CA ARG A 178 -26.51 -6.36 -22.76
C ARG A 178 -25.66 -6.74 -21.55
N ALA A 179 -26.26 -7.43 -20.59
CA ALA A 179 -25.52 -8.02 -19.48
C ALA A 179 -24.63 -9.16 -19.98
N SER A 180 -23.35 -9.14 -19.61
CA SER A 180 -22.38 -10.19 -19.96
C SER A 180 -22.64 -11.47 -19.16
N ALA A 181 -22.84 -12.59 -19.85
CA ALA A 181 -22.99 -13.89 -19.19
C ALA A 181 -21.64 -14.44 -18.73
N ILE A 182 -20.53 -14.07 -19.37
CA ILE A 182 -19.17 -14.36 -18.89
C ILE A 182 -18.94 -13.72 -17.52
N VAL A 183 -19.25 -12.42 -17.37
CA VAL A 183 -19.10 -11.72 -16.08
C VAL A 183 -20.04 -12.30 -15.02
N ALA A 184 -21.30 -12.56 -15.36
CA ALA A 184 -22.26 -13.15 -14.44
C ALA A 184 -21.79 -14.53 -13.93
N ARG A 185 -21.32 -15.41 -14.82
CA ARG A 185 -20.78 -16.73 -14.46
C ARG A 185 -19.58 -16.65 -13.54
N GLU A 186 -18.67 -15.70 -13.78
CA GLU A 186 -17.48 -15.55 -12.92
C GLU A 186 -17.85 -14.98 -11.55
N ILE A 187 -18.83 -14.08 -11.46
CA ILE A 187 -19.35 -13.57 -10.18
C ILE A 187 -20.04 -14.67 -9.37
N GLU A 188 -20.82 -15.54 -10.02
CA GLU A 188 -21.55 -16.66 -9.41
C GLU A 188 -20.65 -17.84 -9.03
N ARG A 189 -19.40 -17.85 -9.53
CA ARG A 189 -18.48 -18.96 -9.35
C ARG A 189 -18.19 -19.22 -7.87
N PRO A 190 -18.21 -20.49 -7.42
CA PRO A 190 -17.92 -20.83 -6.04
C PRO A 190 -16.54 -20.33 -5.60
N ARG A 191 -16.50 -19.63 -4.46
CA ARG A 191 -15.28 -19.08 -3.85
C ARG A 191 -14.60 -20.11 -2.95
N VAL A 192 -14.10 -21.19 -3.54
CA VAL A 192 -13.39 -22.29 -2.85
C VAL A 192 -11.88 -22.13 -3.02
N GLY A 193 -11.13 -22.30 -1.93
CA GLY A 193 -9.68 -22.13 -1.91
C GLY A 193 -9.28 -20.65 -1.71
N PRO A 194 -8.06 -20.26 -2.12
CA PRO A 194 -7.60 -18.87 -2.08
C PRO A 194 -8.51 -17.93 -2.88
N MET A 195 -8.54 -16.68 -2.46
CA MET A 195 -9.26 -15.62 -3.14
C MET A 195 -8.63 -15.35 -4.51
N ARG A 196 -9.48 -15.25 -5.53
CA ARG A 196 -9.07 -14.96 -6.90
C ARG A 196 -9.03 -13.45 -7.13
N ASP A 197 -8.21 -13.04 -8.10
CA ASP A 197 -8.33 -11.70 -8.64
C ASP A 197 -9.69 -11.52 -9.34
N ILE A 198 -10.19 -10.28 -9.35
CA ILE A 198 -11.49 -9.95 -9.93
C ILE A 198 -11.34 -8.87 -11.01
N ALA A 199 -10.14 -8.65 -11.54
CA ALA A 199 -9.85 -7.53 -12.43
C ALA A 199 -10.80 -7.53 -13.64
N ALA A 200 -11.15 -8.71 -14.16
CA ALA A 200 -12.10 -8.85 -15.28
C ALA A 200 -13.55 -8.48 -14.94
N THR A 201 -13.93 -8.52 -13.66
CA THR A 201 -15.31 -8.41 -13.17
C THR A 201 -15.53 -7.19 -12.26
N ILE A 202 -14.55 -6.29 -12.15
CA ILE A 202 -14.73 -4.99 -11.49
C ILE A 202 -15.91 -4.26 -12.15
N GLN A 203 -16.85 -3.82 -11.32
CA GLN A 203 -18.02 -3.05 -11.76
C GLN A 203 -17.70 -1.55 -11.83
N PRO A 204 -18.44 -0.74 -12.61
CA PRO A 204 -18.16 0.70 -12.75
C PRO A 204 -18.05 1.44 -11.41
N GLU A 205 -18.98 1.21 -10.48
CA GLU A 205 -18.99 1.88 -9.17
C GLU A 205 -17.83 1.41 -8.27
N GLN A 206 -17.36 0.18 -8.48
CA GLN A 206 -16.18 -0.35 -7.80
C GLN A 206 -14.89 0.24 -8.39
N ASP A 207 -14.82 0.46 -9.70
CA ASP A 207 -13.67 1.06 -10.37
C ASP A 207 -13.38 2.47 -9.84
N ASP A 208 -14.41 3.28 -9.60
CA ASP A 208 -14.26 4.60 -8.98
C ASP A 208 -13.63 4.52 -7.57
N LEU A 209 -14.04 3.53 -6.75
CA LEU A 209 -13.46 3.29 -5.42
C LEU A 209 -12.01 2.78 -5.50
N VAL A 210 -11.73 1.92 -6.49
CA VAL A 210 -10.38 1.40 -6.74
C VAL A 210 -9.44 2.53 -7.14
N ARG A 211 -9.91 3.45 -8.00
CA ARG A 211 -9.10 4.53 -8.58
C ARG A 211 -9.09 5.83 -7.77
N ALA A 212 -9.83 5.94 -6.66
CA ALA A 212 -9.79 7.14 -5.82
C ALA A 212 -8.35 7.45 -5.34
N GLY A 213 -8.03 8.72 -5.13
CA GLY A 213 -6.65 9.17 -4.94
C GLY A 213 -6.00 8.66 -3.66
N LEU A 214 -4.66 8.67 -3.60
CA LEU A 214 -3.89 8.26 -2.42
C LEU A 214 -4.20 9.11 -1.17
N GLY A 215 -4.61 10.37 -1.35
CA GLY A 215 -4.97 11.27 -0.25
C GLY A 215 -6.34 11.00 0.36
N ASP A 216 -7.16 10.16 -0.28
CA ASP A 216 -8.53 9.93 0.12
C ASP A 216 -8.63 8.81 1.16
N THR A 217 -9.33 9.10 2.26
CA THR A 217 -9.76 8.05 3.20
C THR A 217 -11.07 7.45 2.69
N VAL A 218 -11.02 6.20 2.22
CA VAL A 218 -12.15 5.52 1.59
C VAL A 218 -12.71 4.45 2.52
N CYS A 219 -14.02 4.51 2.81
CA CYS A 219 -14.74 3.46 3.51
C CYS A 219 -15.64 2.70 2.52
N VAL A 220 -15.42 1.40 2.36
CA VAL A 220 -16.22 0.55 1.47
C VAL A 220 -17.23 -0.26 2.28
N GLN A 221 -18.50 0.17 2.26
CA GLN A 221 -19.61 -0.47 2.95
C GLN A 221 -20.59 -1.11 1.96
N GLY A 222 -21.09 -2.30 2.28
CA GLY A 222 -22.03 -3.02 1.41
C GLY A 222 -22.41 -4.39 1.98
N ALA A 223 -23.45 -5.01 1.42
CA ALA A 223 -23.95 -6.31 1.85
C ALA A 223 -22.90 -7.43 1.75
N PRO A 224 -23.02 -8.54 2.49
CA PRO A 224 -22.18 -9.72 2.27
C PRO A 224 -22.16 -10.13 0.80
N GLY A 225 -21.00 -10.52 0.28
CA GLY A 225 -20.83 -10.97 -1.11
C GLY A 225 -20.50 -9.88 -2.13
N THR A 226 -20.69 -8.59 -1.84
CA THR A 226 -20.50 -7.46 -2.79
C THR A 226 -19.04 -7.12 -3.18
N GLY A 227 -18.08 -8.00 -2.89
CA GLY A 227 -16.69 -7.83 -3.34
C GLY A 227 -15.86 -6.80 -2.58
N LYS A 228 -16.29 -6.30 -1.41
CA LYS A 228 -15.57 -5.25 -0.64
C LYS A 228 -14.08 -5.52 -0.43
N THR A 229 -13.73 -6.73 0.03
CA THR A 229 -12.33 -7.12 0.22
C THR A 229 -11.56 -7.08 -1.10
N ALA A 230 -12.21 -7.50 -2.18
CA ALA A 230 -11.63 -7.50 -3.51
C ALA A 230 -11.35 -6.05 -3.97
N VAL A 231 -12.32 -5.15 -3.81
CA VAL A 231 -12.17 -3.71 -4.08
C VAL A 231 -10.98 -3.13 -3.30
N GLY A 232 -10.84 -3.44 -2.01
CA GLY A 232 -9.71 -2.98 -1.20
C GLY A 232 -8.35 -3.47 -1.70
N LEU A 233 -8.26 -4.73 -2.13
CA LEU A 233 -7.03 -5.31 -2.68
C LEU A 233 -6.69 -4.75 -4.06
N HIS A 234 -7.69 -4.56 -4.93
CA HIS A 234 -7.49 -3.96 -6.25
C HIS A 234 -7.12 -2.48 -6.12
N ARG A 235 -7.69 -1.76 -5.14
CA ARG A 235 -7.25 -0.41 -4.77
C ARG A 235 -5.78 -0.40 -4.36
N ALA A 236 -5.35 -1.33 -3.50
CA ALA A 236 -3.94 -1.43 -3.11
C ALA A 236 -3.02 -1.64 -4.32
N ALA A 237 -3.38 -2.54 -5.23
CA ALA A 237 -2.64 -2.76 -6.48
C ALA A 237 -2.64 -1.52 -7.40
N TYR A 238 -3.77 -0.83 -7.53
CA TYR A 238 -3.85 0.42 -8.31
C TYR A 238 -2.93 1.52 -7.73
N LEU A 239 -2.90 1.65 -6.40
CA LEU A 239 -2.05 2.65 -5.73
C LEU A 239 -0.56 2.30 -5.87
N LEU A 240 -0.18 1.02 -5.80
CA LEU A 240 1.18 0.54 -6.04
C LEU A 240 1.65 0.85 -7.47
N TYR A 241 0.78 0.63 -8.45
CA TYR A 241 1.03 0.99 -9.85
C TYR A 241 1.13 2.50 -10.07
N THR A 242 0.21 3.29 -9.51
CA THR A 242 0.10 4.74 -9.81
C THR A 242 1.07 5.59 -8.99
N HIS A 243 1.46 5.14 -7.79
CA HIS A 243 2.31 5.88 -6.87
C HIS A 243 3.51 5.08 -6.33
N PRO A 244 4.30 4.40 -7.20
CA PRO A 244 5.31 3.44 -6.78
C PRO A 244 6.40 4.08 -5.90
N GLN A 245 6.83 5.31 -6.21
CA GLN A 245 7.87 5.98 -5.43
C GLN A 245 7.41 6.37 -4.01
N ARG A 246 6.14 6.73 -3.83
CA ARG A 246 5.61 7.11 -2.51
C ARG A 246 5.41 5.88 -1.65
N ILE A 247 4.89 4.80 -2.22
CA ILE A 247 4.62 3.57 -1.49
C ILE A 247 5.90 2.80 -1.18
N LYS A 248 6.92 2.81 -2.06
CA LYS A 248 8.24 2.24 -1.73
C LYS A 248 8.90 2.85 -0.49
N ARG A 249 8.63 4.13 -0.18
CA ARG A 249 9.15 4.80 1.02
C ARG A 249 8.30 4.56 2.27
N GLY A 250 6.97 4.51 2.11
CA GLY A 250 6.02 4.39 3.22
C GLY A 250 5.62 2.95 3.59
N GLY A 251 5.81 2.00 2.68
CA GLY A 251 5.26 0.64 2.75
C GLY A 251 3.74 0.60 2.55
N LEU A 252 3.20 -0.62 2.37
CA LEU A 252 1.77 -0.88 2.38
C LEU A 252 1.48 -2.01 3.38
N LEU A 253 0.55 -1.76 4.31
CA LEU A 253 0.13 -2.70 5.36
C LEU A 253 -1.34 -3.06 5.20
N ILE A 254 -1.62 -4.34 5.05
CA ILE A 254 -2.97 -4.90 5.11
C ILE A 254 -3.17 -5.51 6.49
N LEU A 255 -4.18 -5.01 7.20
CA LEU A 255 -4.61 -5.56 8.48
C LEU A 255 -5.81 -6.48 8.31
N GLY A 256 -5.60 -7.77 8.56
CA GLY A 256 -6.65 -8.78 8.57
C GLY A 256 -7.16 -9.08 9.99
N PRO A 257 -8.38 -9.62 10.12
CA PRO A 257 -8.95 -10.00 11.41
C PRO A 257 -8.25 -11.21 12.03
N ASN A 258 -7.70 -12.12 11.21
CA ASN A 258 -7.01 -13.32 11.66
C ASN A 258 -6.09 -13.87 10.55
N PRO A 259 -5.14 -14.78 10.87
CA PRO A 259 -4.22 -15.34 9.89
C PRO A 259 -4.91 -16.14 8.77
N ALA A 260 -6.01 -16.86 9.07
CA ALA A 260 -6.73 -17.64 8.04
C ALA A 260 -7.33 -16.75 6.96
N PHE A 261 -7.88 -15.59 7.33
CA PHE A 261 -8.33 -14.58 6.38
C PHE A 261 -7.17 -14.02 5.55
N LEU A 262 -6.02 -13.76 6.17
CA LEU A 262 -4.83 -13.28 5.45
C LEU A 262 -4.34 -14.33 4.45
N SER A 263 -4.28 -15.61 4.84
CA SER A 263 -3.95 -16.71 3.94
C SER A 263 -4.95 -16.82 2.78
N TYR A 264 -6.23 -16.60 3.03
CA TYR A 264 -7.25 -16.59 1.99
C TYR A 264 -7.03 -15.49 0.95
N ILE A 265 -6.61 -14.28 1.35
CA ILE A 265 -6.40 -13.16 0.43
C ILE A 265 -4.96 -13.05 -0.12
N ALA A 266 -4.04 -13.87 0.39
CA ALA A 266 -2.60 -13.72 0.17
C ALA A 266 -2.21 -13.74 -1.31
N GLU A 267 -2.94 -14.50 -2.14
CA GLU A 267 -2.63 -14.72 -3.55
C GLU A 267 -3.15 -13.61 -4.49
N VAL A 268 -4.04 -12.73 -4.03
CA VAL A 268 -4.68 -11.72 -4.90
C VAL A 268 -3.68 -10.67 -5.39
N LEU A 269 -2.83 -10.14 -4.51
CA LEU A 269 -1.85 -9.13 -4.88
C LEU A 269 -0.68 -9.69 -5.71
N PRO A 270 -0.12 -10.87 -5.38
CA PRO A 270 0.82 -11.55 -6.27
C PRO A 270 0.22 -11.82 -7.66
N ALA A 271 -1.04 -12.25 -7.74
CA ALA A 271 -1.75 -12.32 -9.01
C ALA A 271 -1.82 -10.94 -9.70
N LEU A 272 -2.00 -9.87 -8.92
CA LEU A 272 -1.85 -8.45 -9.31
C LEU A 272 -0.53 -8.08 -10.02
N GLY A 273 0.50 -8.91 -9.89
CA GLY A 273 1.89 -8.54 -10.15
C GLY A 273 2.45 -7.59 -9.09
N GLU A 274 1.91 -7.64 -7.87
CA GLU A 274 2.32 -6.78 -6.75
C GLU A 274 3.01 -7.59 -5.65
N SER A 275 4.22 -7.18 -5.30
CA SER A 275 5.07 -7.80 -4.28
C SER A 275 5.34 -6.83 -3.11
N GLY A 276 6.00 -7.30 -2.05
CA GLY A 276 6.46 -6.43 -0.95
C GLY A 276 5.38 -5.81 -0.07
N VAL A 277 4.14 -6.30 -0.16
CA VAL A 277 3.02 -5.87 0.70
C VAL A 277 3.03 -6.64 2.01
N ARG A 278 3.08 -5.90 3.13
CA ARG A 278 3.04 -6.52 4.45
C ARG A 278 1.60 -6.83 4.83
N GLN A 279 1.33 -8.08 5.16
CA GLN A 279 0.03 -8.52 5.66
C GLN A 279 0.20 -8.96 7.11
N SER A 280 -0.64 -8.47 8.00
CA SER A 280 -0.54 -8.77 9.42
C SER A 280 -1.90 -8.66 10.10
N THR A 281 -2.01 -9.19 11.30
CA THR A 281 -3.18 -8.99 12.17
C THR A 281 -2.89 -7.91 13.19
N LEU A 282 -3.93 -7.27 13.71
CA LEU A 282 -3.76 -6.29 14.79
C LEU A 282 -3.03 -6.90 16.00
N ALA A 283 -3.29 -8.17 16.30
CA ALA A 283 -2.62 -8.89 17.37
C ALA A 283 -1.11 -9.03 17.10
N GLN A 284 -0.69 -9.37 15.88
CA GLN A 284 0.72 -9.49 15.52
C GLN A 284 1.45 -8.14 15.54
N GLU A 285 0.78 -7.05 15.18
CA GLU A 285 1.37 -5.70 15.23
C GLU A 285 1.59 -5.18 16.66
N LEU A 286 0.73 -5.59 17.58
CA LEU A 286 0.73 -5.05 18.95
C LEU A 286 1.35 -6.00 19.98
N ALA A 287 1.36 -7.31 19.73
CA ALA A 287 1.79 -8.30 20.69
C ALA A 287 3.29 -8.21 20.97
N ARG A 288 3.62 -7.81 22.20
CA ARG A 288 4.98 -7.92 22.77
C ARG A 288 5.20 -9.23 23.50
N HIS A 289 4.10 -9.86 23.93
CA HIS A 289 4.08 -11.09 24.71
C HIS A 289 2.94 -12.00 24.23
N PRO A 290 3.04 -13.33 24.41
CA PRO A 290 1.94 -14.24 24.13
C PRO A 290 0.71 -13.90 24.97
N VAL A 291 -0.46 -13.81 24.32
CA VAL A 291 -1.74 -13.59 25.00
C VAL A 291 -2.23 -14.91 25.60
N THR A 292 -2.38 -14.97 26.92
CA THR A 292 -2.81 -16.19 27.64
C THR A 292 -4.27 -16.17 28.07
N ARG A 293 -4.93 -15.00 28.03
CA ARG A 293 -6.33 -14.80 28.41
C ARG A 293 -6.94 -13.67 27.61
N THR A 294 -8.23 -13.79 27.33
CA THR A 294 -9.07 -12.76 26.71
C THR A 294 -10.11 -12.25 27.70
N ASP A 295 -10.45 -10.97 27.60
CA ASP A 295 -11.51 -10.36 28.41
C ASP A 295 -12.90 -10.80 27.93
N ASP A 296 -13.89 -10.67 28.81
CA ASP A 296 -15.30 -10.85 28.42
C ASP A 296 -15.80 -9.68 27.54
N ALA A 297 -16.95 -9.85 26.91
CA ALA A 297 -17.49 -8.85 25.99
C ALA A 297 -17.72 -7.46 26.63
N PRO A 298 -18.26 -7.35 27.86
CA PRO A 298 -18.40 -6.06 28.52
C PRO A 298 -17.06 -5.36 28.79
N ALA A 299 -16.05 -6.06 29.30
CA ALA A 299 -14.75 -5.47 29.56
C ALA A 299 -14.02 -5.09 28.26
N ALA A 300 -14.12 -5.91 27.21
CA ALA A 300 -13.57 -5.59 25.89
C ALA A 300 -14.21 -4.33 25.30
N ALA A 301 -15.54 -4.20 25.39
CA ALA A 301 -16.26 -3.02 24.91
C ALA A 301 -15.82 -1.74 25.65
N LEU A 302 -15.65 -1.80 26.97
CA LEU A 302 -15.13 -0.68 27.76
C LEU A 302 -13.71 -0.30 27.35
N LYS A 303 -12.81 -1.29 27.18
CA LYS A 303 -11.42 -1.05 26.77
C LYS A 303 -11.32 -0.42 25.38
N HIS A 304 -12.26 -0.70 24.49
CA HIS A 304 -12.31 -0.14 23.13
C HIS A 304 -13.01 1.22 23.04
N ASP A 305 -13.58 1.71 24.14
CA ASP A 305 -14.16 3.05 24.20
C ASP A 305 -13.08 4.14 24.15
N ALA A 306 -13.30 5.19 23.36
CA ALA A 306 -12.35 6.30 23.22
C ALA A 306 -12.03 6.98 24.57
N ARG A 307 -12.94 6.94 25.54
CA ARG A 307 -12.72 7.48 26.90
C ARG A 307 -11.61 6.74 27.64
N THR A 308 -11.36 5.47 27.33
CA THR A 308 -10.25 4.71 27.92
C THR A 308 -8.90 5.32 27.56
N ALA A 309 -8.75 5.95 26.39
CA ALA A 309 -7.54 6.67 26.03
C ALA A 309 -7.25 7.85 26.98
N GLU A 310 -8.29 8.54 27.46
CA GLU A 310 -8.16 9.62 28.43
C GLU A 310 -7.77 9.09 29.82
N VAL A 311 -8.35 7.97 30.26
CA VAL A 311 -7.95 7.29 31.50
C VAL A 311 -6.48 6.89 31.45
N LEU A 312 -6.05 6.26 30.34
CA LEU A 312 -4.65 5.88 30.14
C LEU A 312 -3.71 7.10 30.13
N ARG A 313 -4.13 8.20 29.49
CA ARG A 313 -3.38 9.45 29.48
C ARG A 313 -3.20 9.99 30.89
N ARG A 314 -4.27 10.04 31.69
CA ARG A 314 -4.20 10.52 33.08
C ARG A 314 -3.33 9.61 33.94
N ALA A 315 -3.50 8.29 33.83
CA ALA A 315 -2.65 7.32 34.53
C ALA A 315 -1.17 7.49 34.17
N LEU A 316 -0.85 7.69 32.89
CA LEU A 316 0.51 7.95 32.43
C LEU A 316 1.05 9.27 33.01
N TYR A 317 0.28 10.35 32.91
CA TYR A 317 0.70 11.69 33.37
C TYR A 317 0.68 11.88 34.88
N ALA A 318 -0.02 11.02 35.64
CA ALA A 318 0.05 10.97 37.09
C ALA A 318 1.46 10.56 37.61
N ARG A 319 2.30 9.99 36.74
CA ARG A 319 3.71 9.68 37.04
C ARG A 319 4.63 10.90 36.92
N VAL A 320 4.17 11.99 36.33
CA VAL A 320 4.91 13.24 36.24
C VAL A 320 4.73 14.00 37.55
N ALA A 321 5.82 14.19 38.29
CA ALA A 321 5.84 14.74 39.64
C ALA A 321 6.72 16.00 39.70
N PRO A 322 6.16 17.20 39.43
CA PRO A 322 6.89 18.46 39.59
C PRO A 322 7.39 18.69 41.02
N ASP A 323 6.67 18.16 42.01
CA ASP A 323 6.97 18.18 43.44
C ASP A 323 8.14 17.28 43.84
N ALA A 324 8.47 16.27 43.02
CA ALA A 324 9.68 15.46 43.19
C ALA A 324 10.96 16.19 42.70
N ALA A 325 10.85 17.43 42.23
CA ALA A 325 12.00 18.23 41.80
C ALA A 325 12.92 18.56 42.99
N CYS A 326 14.18 18.16 42.86
CA CYS A 326 15.25 18.52 43.79
C CYS A 326 16.27 19.44 43.11
N ASP A 327 17.08 20.10 43.93
CA ASP A 327 18.20 20.89 43.43
C ASP A 327 19.15 20.03 42.58
N LEU A 328 19.28 20.41 41.31
CA LEU A 328 20.15 19.73 40.37
C LEU A 328 21.48 20.46 40.28
N THR A 329 22.57 19.71 40.47
CA THR A 329 23.94 20.22 40.25
C THR A 329 24.59 19.49 39.09
N VAL A 330 24.93 20.22 38.03
CA VAL A 330 25.62 19.70 36.84
C VAL A 330 27.11 20.03 36.92
N PRO A 331 28.00 19.03 37.02
CA PRO A 331 29.44 19.26 37.03
C PRO A 331 29.97 19.55 35.62
N ASP A 332 30.89 20.51 35.52
CA ASP A 332 31.58 20.92 34.29
C ASP A 332 33.03 21.30 34.60
N GLY A 333 33.91 20.29 34.65
CA GLY A 333 35.29 20.48 35.12
C GLY A 333 35.33 20.90 36.59
N SER A 334 35.95 22.04 36.89
CA SER A 334 35.96 22.64 38.24
C SER A 334 34.67 23.39 38.58
N TYR A 335 33.79 23.62 37.60
CA TYR A 335 32.54 24.35 37.81
C TYR A 335 31.38 23.41 38.14
N ARG A 336 30.39 23.95 38.86
CA ARG A 336 29.14 23.27 39.21
C ARG A 336 27.98 24.21 38.92
N TRP A 337 27.14 23.85 37.95
CA TRP A 337 25.97 24.63 37.58
C TRP A 337 24.76 24.14 38.36
N ARG A 338 24.19 25.01 39.22
CA ARG A 338 23.01 24.69 40.02
C ARG A 338 21.73 25.10 39.29
N VAL A 339 20.76 24.20 39.24
CA VAL A 339 19.37 24.42 38.86
C VAL A 339 18.51 24.24 40.11
N PRO A 340 17.91 25.31 40.65
CA PRO A 340 17.04 25.22 41.83
C PRO A 340 15.84 24.31 41.60
N ALA A 341 15.40 23.61 42.64
CA ALA A 341 14.21 22.76 42.65
C ALA A 341 12.97 23.49 42.13
N GLU A 342 12.75 24.74 42.54
CA GLU A 342 11.63 25.59 42.09
C GLU A 342 11.64 25.85 40.57
N THR A 343 12.83 26.01 39.97
CA THR A 343 12.98 26.22 38.54
C THR A 343 12.69 24.93 37.79
N LEU A 344 13.20 23.81 38.30
CA LEU A 344 12.95 22.49 37.72
C LEU A 344 11.46 22.13 37.79
N ALA A 345 10.82 22.32 38.94
CA ALA A 345 9.38 22.09 39.13
C ALA A 345 8.54 22.91 38.14
N ARG A 346 8.89 24.20 37.94
CA ARG A 346 8.21 25.08 36.97
C ARG A 346 8.39 24.60 35.55
N VAL A 347 9.62 24.25 35.15
CA VAL A 347 9.89 23.69 33.82
C VAL A 347 9.04 22.45 33.55
N VAL A 348 8.91 21.57 34.55
CA VAL A 348 8.08 20.35 34.44
C VAL A 348 6.59 20.69 34.33
N ALA A 349 6.09 21.60 35.16
CA ALA A 349 4.70 22.04 35.14
C ALA A 349 4.34 22.68 33.79
N ASP A 350 5.15 23.62 33.30
CA ASP A 350 4.93 24.31 32.03
C ASP A 350 4.88 23.31 30.86
N VAL A 351 5.81 22.35 30.81
CA VAL A 351 5.84 21.34 29.75
C VAL A 351 4.64 20.38 29.85
N ARG A 352 4.18 20.08 31.07
CA ARG A 352 2.98 19.26 31.28
C ARG A 352 1.72 19.99 30.79
N ASP A 353 1.62 21.30 31.01
CA ASP A 353 0.48 22.11 30.59
C ASP A 353 0.37 22.25 29.06
N GLU A 354 1.49 22.16 28.34
CA GLU A 354 1.52 22.08 26.86
C GLU A 354 0.91 20.78 26.30
N ARG A 355 0.69 19.75 27.14
CA ARG A 355 0.16 18.43 26.77
C ARG A 355 0.88 17.76 25.56
N PRO A 356 2.22 17.71 25.51
CA PRO A 356 2.93 17.04 24.43
C PRO A 356 2.67 15.51 24.48
N PRO A 357 3.08 14.74 23.47
CA PRO A 357 3.30 13.30 23.65
C PRO A 357 4.32 13.05 24.77
N TYR A 358 4.15 11.98 25.56
CA TYR A 358 4.89 11.79 26.81
C TYR A 358 6.42 11.80 26.65
N THR A 359 6.95 11.11 25.63
CA THR A 359 8.39 11.09 25.34
C THR A 359 8.90 12.46 24.89
N VAL A 360 8.13 13.16 24.07
CA VAL A 360 8.43 14.52 23.62
C VAL A 360 8.45 15.49 24.81
N GLY A 361 7.51 15.35 25.76
CA GLY A 361 7.50 16.13 27.00
C GLY A 361 8.78 15.93 27.80
N ARG A 362 9.21 14.67 28.00
CA ARG A 362 10.46 14.36 28.69
C ARG A 362 11.69 15.00 28.02
N ASP A 363 11.75 14.96 26.69
CA ASP A 363 12.84 15.58 25.93
C ASP A 363 12.78 17.12 25.95
N ARG A 364 11.58 17.72 26.00
CA ARG A 364 11.41 19.17 26.22
C ARG A 364 11.90 19.61 27.59
N VAL A 365 11.56 18.85 28.66
CA VAL A 365 12.08 19.13 30.01
C VAL A 365 13.60 19.07 30.01
N ARG A 366 14.19 18.04 29.38
CA ARG A 366 15.65 17.94 29.21
C ARG A 366 16.21 19.17 28.51
N ALA A 367 15.65 19.55 27.37
CA ALA A 367 16.12 20.69 26.59
C ALA A 367 16.05 22.01 27.40
N ARG A 368 14.99 22.22 28.17
CA ARG A 368 14.84 23.39 29.05
C ARG A 368 15.85 23.41 30.20
N ILE A 369 16.12 22.25 30.83
CA ILE A 369 17.18 22.13 31.85
C ILE A 369 18.55 22.47 31.25
N VAL A 370 18.87 21.89 30.09
CA VAL A 370 20.15 22.14 29.41
C VAL A 370 20.27 23.60 28.98
N GLY A 371 19.21 24.19 28.43
CA GLY A 371 19.17 25.61 28.05
C GLY A 371 19.38 26.54 29.23
N TYR A 372 18.77 26.23 30.38
CA TYR A 372 19.00 27.00 31.61
C TYR A 372 20.47 26.92 32.09
N VAL A 373 21.08 25.73 32.03
CA VAL A 373 22.50 25.54 32.37
C VAL A 373 23.41 26.25 31.35
N GLN A 374 23.06 26.20 30.07
CA GLN A 374 23.78 26.91 29.00
C GLN A 374 23.77 28.41 29.23
N GLU A 375 22.61 29.02 29.48
CA GLU A 375 22.50 30.46 29.70
C GLU A 375 23.39 30.94 30.86
N ARG A 376 23.47 30.15 31.93
CA ARG A 376 24.36 30.45 33.07
C ARG A 376 25.84 30.28 32.74
N ALA A 377 26.19 29.25 31.98
CA ALA A 377 27.55 29.05 31.51
C ALA A 377 28.00 30.18 30.58
N GLU A 378 27.12 30.65 29.70
CA GLU A 378 27.41 31.72 28.74
C GLU A 378 27.58 33.08 29.40
N ARG A 379 26.74 33.42 30.38
CA ARG A 379 26.91 34.64 31.19
C ARG A 379 28.27 34.69 31.91
N ARG A 380 28.89 33.55 32.20
CA ARG A 380 30.18 33.45 32.90
C ARG A 380 31.37 33.41 31.94
N ALA A 381 31.30 32.59 30.90
CA ALA A 381 32.45 32.16 30.10
C ALA A 381 32.25 32.35 28.58
N GLY A 382 31.17 33.01 28.16
CA GLY A 382 30.83 33.21 26.76
C GLY A 382 30.19 31.99 26.09
N PRO A 383 29.90 32.09 24.77
CA PRO A 383 29.15 31.08 24.01
C PRO A 383 29.69 29.65 24.18
N ARG A 384 28.79 28.66 24.34
CA ARG A 384 29.18 27.25 24.52
C ARG A 384 29.09 26.46 23.21
N PRO A 385 30.11 25.65 22.86
CA PRO A 385 30.07 24.84 21.64
C PRO A 385 29.07 23.69 21.77
N HIS A 386 28.55 23.20 20.64
CA HIS A 386 27.63 22.05 20.61
C HIS A 386 28.15 20.79 21.32
N ALA A 387 29.46 20.54 21.28
CA ALA A 387 30.08 19.41 21.97
C ALA A 387 29.92 19.50 23.51
N TRP A 388 29.83 20.72 24.05
CA TRP A 388 29.56 20.93 25.47
C TRP A 388 28.09 20.65 25.81
N LEU A 389 27.15 21.12 24.97
CA LEU A 389 25.72 20.87 25.16
C LEU A 389 25.40 19.37 25.21
N ARG A 390 25.93 18.59 24.27
CA ARG A 390 25.75 17.13 24.25
C ARG A 390 26.30 16.45 25.52
N ARG A 391 27.35 17.00 26.13
CA ARG A 391 27.95 16.45 27.35
C ARG A 391 27.08 16.73 28.57
N VAL A 392 26.57 17.95 28.69
CA VAL A 392 25.63 18.35 29.75
C VAL A 392 24.33 17.55 29.63
N GLU A 393 23.79 17.43 28.42
CA GLU A 393 22.57 16.67 28.12
C GLU A 393 22.66 15.21 28.56
N ARG A 394 23.82 14.58 28.32
CA ARG A 394 24.07 13.16 28.66
C ARG A 394 24.62 12.97 30.08
N SER A 395 24.72 14.02 30.88
CA SER A 395 25.27 13.94 32.23
C SER A 395 24.36 13.13 33.15
N ARG A 396 24.96 12.31 34.03
CA ARG A 396 24.22 11.50 35.02
C ARG A 396 23.27 12.33 35.90
N PRO A 397 23.65 13.53 36.39
CA PRO A 397 22.74 14.35 37.19
C PRO A 397 21.49 14.79 36.44
N VAL A 398 21.62 15.19 35.16
CA VAL A 398 20.46 15.55 34.33
C VAL A 398 19.56 14.34 34.09
N ALA A 399 20.14 13.17 33.81
CA ALA A 399 19.37 11.94 33.66
C ALA A 399 18.60 11.57 34.94
N ALA A 400 19.25 11.62 36.11
CA ALA A 400 18.64 11.32 37.39
C ALA A 400 17.52 12.31 37.76
N ALA A 401 17.74 13.62 37.53
CA ALA A 401 16.70 14.63 37.74
C ALA A 401 15.49 14.39 36.83
N LEU A 402 15.71 14.05 35.56
CA LEU A 402 14.63 13.69 34.64
C LEU A 402 13.88 12.45 35.10
N ASP A 403 14.58 11.41 35.56
CA ASP A 403 13.92 10.18 36.00
C ASP A 403 13.10 10.38 37.29
N ALA A 404 13.48 11.35 38.14
CA ALA A 404 12.70 11.73 39.32
C ALA A 404 11.40 12.47 38.99
N VAL A 405 11.43 13.44 38.07
CA VAL A 405 10.26 14.31 37.77
C VAL A 405 9.43 13.84 36.58
N TRP A 406 10.06 13.14 35.63
CA TRP A 406 9.46 12.66 34.38
C TRP A 406 10.06 11.30 33.98
N PRO A 407 9.71 10.23 34.71
CA PRO A 407 10.31 8.93 34.53
C PRO A 407 10.12 8.38 33.11
N ARG A 408 11.06 7.56 32.66
CA ARG A 408 10.83 6.70 31.49
C ARG A 408 9.83 5.63 31.88
N VAL A 409 8.84 5.39 31.02
CA VAL A 409 7.74 4.48 31.31
C VAL A 409 7.51 3.56 30.14
N ARG A 410 7.32 2.27 30.44
CA ARG A 410 6.86 1.24 29.49
C ARG A 410 5.34 1.07 29.59
N PRO A 411 4.64 0.67 28.51
CA PRO A 411 3.19 0.47 28.55
C PRO A 411 2.72 -0.45 29.67
N GLU A 412 3.46 -1.52 29.95
CA GLU A 412 3.12 -2.52 30.96
C GLU A 412 3.18 -1.94 32.38
N GLU A 413 4.10 -1.01 32.62
CA GLU A 413 4.25 -0.29 33.89
C GLU A 413 3.09 0.66 34.15
N VAL A 414 2.36 1.08 33.10
CA VAL A 414 1.12 1.87 33.20
C VAL A 414 -0.09 0.97 33.40
N LEU A 415 -0.21 -0.05 32.55
CA LEU A 415 -1.39 -0.91 32.48
C LEU A 415 -1.53 -1.82 33.70
N ALA A 416 -0.45 -2.43 34.19
CA ALA A 416 -0.54 -3.39 35.30
C ALA A 416 -1.06 -2.74 36.60
N PRO A 417 -0.56 -1.58 37.05
CA PRO A 417 -1.15 -0.90 38.21
C PRO A 417 -2.55 -0.37 37.94
N LEU A 418 -2.82 0.16 36.73
CA LEU A 418 -4.14 0.71 36.40
C LEU A 418 -5.24 -0.35 36.46
N LEU A 419 -4.95 -1.57 36.01
CA LEU A 419 -5.90 -2.68 35.99
C LEU A 419 -5.86 -3.52 37.29
N GLY A 420 -4.76 -3.46 38.05
CA GLY A 420 -4.54 -4.26 39.25
C GLY A 420 -4.88 -3.54 40.57
N ASP A 421 -4.88 -2.20 40.59
CA ASP A 421 -5.09 -1.40 41.79
C ASP A 421 -6.26 -0.41 41.62
N PRO A 422 -7.39 -0.62 42.31
CA PRO A 422 -8.55 0.27 42.25
C PRO A 422 -8.23 1.73 42.63
N SER A 423 -7.22 1.97 43.47
CA SER A 423 -6.82 3.33 43.86
C SER A 423 -6.06 4.07 42.76
N VAL A 424 -5.35 3.33 41.90
CA VAL A 424 -4.70 3.88 40.71
C VAL A 424 -5.77 4.21 39.68
N LEU A 425 -6.75 3.32 39.49
CA LEU A 425 -7.88 3.54 38.58
C LEU A 425 -8.72 4.75 39.02
N ALA A 426 -9.03 4.89 40.32
CA ALA A 426 -9.83 6.01 40.82
C ALA A 426 -9.15 7.38 40.68
N ARG A 427 -7.82 7.42 40.60
CA ARG A 427 -7.04 8.66 40.37
C ARG A 427 -6.92 9.05 38.90
N ALA A 428 -7.15 8.11 37.99
CA ALA A 428 -7.17 8.32 36.55
C ALA A 428 -8.60 8.67 36.09
#